data_AF-A0A160MGW8-F1
#
_entry.id   AF-A0A160MGW8-F1
#
_cell.length_a   1.000
_cell.length_b   1.000
_cell.length_c   1.000
_cell.angle_alpha   90.00
_cell.angle_beta   90.00
_cell.angle_gamma   90.00
#
_symmetry.space_group_name_H-M   'P 1'
#
loop_
_entity.id
_entity.type
_entity.pdbx_description
1 polymer ?
#
loop_
_entity_poly.entity_id
_entity_poly.type
_entity_poly.pdbx_seq_one_letter_code
_entity_poly.pdbx_strand_id
1 'polypeptide(L)' 'MKIVLLSILTGFLVGFVFAFMKLPIPAPPALPGIMGIVGIYLGFKAYEVVLPWLQGILR' A
#
# COMPACT_ATOMS: atom_id res chain seq x y z
N MET A 1 2.63 3.11 -15.03
CA MET A 1 3.43 1.86 -15.15
C MET A 1 4.89 2.04 -14.77
N LYS A 2 5.62 3.01 -15.35
CA LYS A 2 7.01 3.32 -14.95
C LYS A 2 7.17 3.53 -13.42
N ILE A 3 6.30 4.32 -12.81
CA ILE A 3 6.35 4.60 -11.36
C ILE A 3 6.15 3.33 -10.53
N VAL A 4 5.19 2.47 -10.90
CA VAL A 4 4.92 1.21 -10.17
C VAL A 4 6.15 0.31 -10.17
N LEU A 5 6.79 0.14 -11.32
CA LEU A 5 8.01 -0.67 -11.43
C LEU A 5 9.17 -0.08 -10.62
N LEU A 6 9.35 1.25 -10.66
CA LEU A 6 10.35 1.95 -9.86
C LEU A 6 10.08 1.87 -8.37
N SER A 7 8.81 1.91 -7.94
CA SER A 7 8.41 1.76 -6.53
C SER A 7 8.69 0.34 -6.03
N ILE A 8 8.39 -0.69 -6.83
CA ILE A 8 8.72 -2.08 -6.49
C ILE A 8 10.24 -2.27 -6.38
N LEU A 9 10.99 -1.79 -7.38
CA LEU A 9 12.45 -1.91 -7.39
C LEU A 9 13.08 -1.16 -6.21
N THR A 10 12.63 0.07 -5.94
CA THR A 10 13.10 0.86 -4.79
C THR A 10 12.79 0.14 -3.48
N GLY A 11 11.56 -0.35 -3.29
CA GLY A 11 11.17 -1.09 -2.09
C GLY A 11 12.00 -2.36 -1.88
N PHE A 12 12.24 -3.10 -2.96
CA PHE A 12 13.11 -4.28 -2.95
C PHE A 12 14.54 -3.94 -2.52
N LEU A 13 15.15 -2.93 -3.16
CA LEU A 13 16.53 -2.52 -2.85
C LEU A 13 16.66 -1.99 -1.43
N VAL A 14 15.72 -1.18 -0.95
CA VAL A 14 15.71 -0.68 0.43
C VAL A 14 15.60 -1.83 1.42
N GLY A 15 14.65 -2.75 1.20
CA GLY A 15 14.51 -3.94 2.06
C GLY A 15 15.77 -4.81 2.07
N PHE A 16 16.38 -5.01 0.90
CA PHE A 16 17.61 -5.79 0.75
C PHE A 16 18.79 -5.15 1.51
N VAL A 17 19.03 -3.85 1.34
CA VAL A 17 20.12 -3.14 2.02
C VAL A 17 19.95 -3.18 3.54
N PHE A 18 18.73 -2.96 4.04
CA PHE A 18 18.46 -2.99 5.48
C PHE A 18 18.65 -4.39 6.07
N ALA A 19 18.15 -5.42 5.39
CA ALA A 19 18.38 -6.81 5.79
C ALA A 19 19.87 -7.18 5.77
N PHE A 20 20.60 -6.76 4.73
CA PHE A 20 22.04 -6.98 4.60
C PHE A 20 22.83 -6.32 5.73
N MET A 21 22.46 -5.09 6.12
CA MET A 21 23.07 -4.36 7.23
C MET A 21 22.53 -4.77 8.62
N LYS A 22 21.60 -5.73 8.69
CA LYS A 22 20.90 -6.14 9.93
C LYS A 22 20.21 -4.96 10.66
N LEU A 23 19.75 -3.98 9.90
CA LEU A 23 19.03 -2.82 10.41
C LEU A 23 17.54 -3.13 10.53
N PRO A 24 16.82 -2.51 11.49
CA PRO A 24 15.37 -2.58 11.53
C PRO A 24 14.79 -2.01 10.22
N ILE A 25 13.99 -2.81 9.51
CA ILE A 25 13.42 -2.36 8.24
C ILE A 25 12.45 -1.18 8.45
N PRO A 26 12.38 -0.22 7.52
CA PRO A 26 11.48 0.93 7.63
C PRO A 26 10.02 0.59 7.29
N ALA A 27 9.77 -0.58 6.69
CA ALA A 27 8.45 -1.08 6.35
C ALA A 27 7.82 -1.88 7.51
N PRO A 28 6.49 -2.11 7.51
CA PRO A 28 5.85 -2.96 8.51
C PRO A 28 6.54 -4.34 8.59
N PRO A 29 7.04 -4.75 9.76
CA PRO A 29 7.92 -5.93 9.89
C PRO A 29 7.18 -7.26 9.76
N ALA A 30 5.84 -7.26 9.75
CA ALA A 30 5.02 -8.46 9.76
C ALA A 30 3.95 -8.42 8.67
N LEU A 31 3.59 -9.60 8.14
CA LEU A 31 2.52 -9.77 7.15
C LEU A 31 1.21 -9.07 7.53
N PRO A 32 0.74 -9.08 8.80
CA PRO A 32 -0.47 -8.35 9.18
C PRO A 32 -0.39 -6.84 8.92
N GLY A 33 0.78 -6.21 9.12
CA GLY A 33 0.96 -4.79 8.85
C GLY A 33 0.88 -4.46 7.36
N ILE A 34 1.45 -5.33 6.51
CA ILE A 34 1.37 -5.20 5.05
C ILE A 34 -0.09 -5.37 4.59
N MET A 35 -0.78 -6.40 5.10
CA MET A 35 -2.19 -6.64 4.77
C MET A 35 -3.10 -5.49 5.23
N GLY A 36 -2.78 -4.83 6.34
CA GLY A 36 -3.47 -3.62 6.78
C GLY A 36 -3.40 -2.48 5.76
N ILE A 37 -2.21 -2.20 5.22
CA ILE A 37 -2.03 -1.16 4.17
C ILE A 37 -2.83 -1.51 2.91
N VAL A 38 -2.78 -2.78 2.49
CA VAL A 38 -3.57 -3.25 1.33
C VAL A 38 -5.07 -3.06 1.59
N GLY A 39 -5.56 -3.45 2.77
CA GLY A 39 -6.96 -3.28 3.16
C GLY A 39 -7.42 -1.83 3.18
N ILE A 40 -6.58 -0.91 3.68
CA ILE A 40 -6.85 0.53 3.67
C ILE A 40 -7.02 1.04 2.23
N TYR A 41 -6.10 0.68 1.33
CA TYR A 41 -6.19 1.12 -0.07
C TYR A 41 -7.42 0.55 -0.78
N LEU A 42 -7.71 -0.74 -0.59
CA LEU A 42 -8.88 -1.37 -1.17
C LEU A 42 -10.19 -0.76 -0.63
N GLY A 43 -10.26 -0.48 0.67
CA GLY A 43 -11.40 0.21 1.27
C GLY A 43 -11.62 1.60 0.69
N PHE A 44 -10.55 2.36 0.48
CA PHE A 44 -10.62 3.66 -0.21
C PHE A 44 -11.14 3.53 -1.65
N LYS A 45 -10.61 2.58 -2.44
CA LYS A 45 -11.10 2.33 -3.81
C LYS A 45 -12.56 1.89 -3.83
N ALA A 46 -12.98 1.05 -2.88
CA ALA A 46 -14.37 0.64 -2.74
C ALA A 46 -15.27 1.85 -2.43
N TYR A 47 -14.84 2.76 -1.55
CA TYR A 47 -15.56 3.99 -1.27
C TYR A 47 -15.71 4.88 -2.51
N GLU A 48 -14.65 5.07 -3.31
CA GLU A 48 -14.73 5.83 -4.57
C GLU A 48 -15.77 5.25 -5.54
N VAL A 49 -15.91 3.91 -5.58
CA VAL A 49 -16.90 3.23 -6.42
C VAL A 49 -18.32 3.42 -5.89
N VAL A 50 -18.50 3.43 -4.57
CA VAL A 50 -19.81 3.56 -3.91
C VAL A 50 -20.28 5.03 -3.83
N LEU A 51 -19.35 5.98 -3.78
CA LEU A 51 -19.62 7.41 -3.62
C LEU A 51 -20.66 7.98 -4.63
N PRO A 52 -20.60 7.69 -5.94
CA PRO A 52 -21.60 8.18 -6.89
C PRO A 52 -23.03 7.73 -6.57
N TRP A 53 -23.18 6.51 -6.05
CA TRP A 53 -24.47 5.92 -5.68
C TRP A 53 -25.03 6.61 -4.43
N LEU A 54 -24.19 6.84 -3.43
CA LEU A 54 -24.56 7.58 -2.22
C LEU A 54 -24.99 9.01 -2.56
N GLN A 55 -24.25 9.69 -3.43
CA GLN A 55 -24.60 11.03 -3.90
C GLN A 55 -25.93 11.07 -4.66
N GLY A 56 -26.29 10.00 -5.37
CA GLY A 56 -27.58 9.88 -6.06
C GLY A 56 -28.77 9.65 -5.13
N ILE A 57 -28.54 9.12 -3.91
CA ILE A 57 -29.57 8.89 -2.89
C ILE A 57 -29.77 10.12 -1.99
N LEU A 58 -28.70 10.89 -1.77
CA LEU A 58 -28.69 12.06 -0.89
C LEU A 58 -29.19 13.36 -1.56
N ARG A 59 -29.36 13.35 -2.88
CA ARG A 59 -29.96 14.43 -3.67
C ARG A 59 -31.43 14.15 -3.91
#